data_AF-A0A180F9P8-F1
#
_entry.id   AF-A0A180F9P8-F1
#
_cell.length_a   1.000
_cell.length_b   1.000
_cell.length_c   1.000
_cell.angle_alpha   90.00
_cell.angle_beta   90.00
_cell.angle_gamma   90.00
#
_symmetry.space_group_name_H-M   'P 1'
#
loop_
_entity.id
_entity.type
_entity.pdbx_description
1 polymer ?
#
loop_
_entity_poly.entity_id
_entity_poly.type
_entity_poly.pdbx_seq_one_letter_code
_entity_poly.pdbx_strand_id
1 'polypeptide(L)'
;MDKIGSFYYTKEEYDNKNPTFGSTYPDYNGAVGILFEQASSRGIQQDSENGLLTFAHTLRNQLVASLATVDAANGHKDKLFDLQKEFFTANVKNPKAYVIGDRYDASRLNKFINLLLSHRLEVYENNQDVTLNGVTYEKGKSFIAPVGQPNAALVQIIFDDKKDYDDASKLGYGAGFSVAYSSGLSFDQVTNPAKGAKVEALRKNTVVPFQQSDYAYLVDFRDSKSQQFLLRLLEKDLIVKTASRPFTVKTAVGEAAFTYGALLIPVSNQKVSSNDLFNLLKKVSEKERINVVPVATGYSVKGVDLGSSAFKRVKKPSVLLVTGGGVSSNEAGEVWHLFDQKLSYPIVRVEQSSLGRISLKDFSQIIFPGGSYTALETRDQEALKDWINGGGTLIAFNSASQWILTNKILNGVRNTEDKKAPDAASGFLRGRQPTSIFESRINLESPIAFGLTNEALPVIRESLSFLPGDSINSVSRYSAKPLLNGYLQPDAAKYFKDAASIKTVNSGSGTIVLFAEDPLFRGIWDATERTFINAVLFGDKLRGGFRY
;
A
#
# COMPACT_ATOMS: atom_id res chain seq x y z
N MET A 1 -2.00 26.04 -32.15
CA MET A 1 -2.27 24.84 -32.98
C MET A 1 -2.89 25.20 -34.32
N ASP A 2 -3.80 26.19 -34.37
CA ASP A 2 -4.42 26.67 -35.61
C ASP A 2 -3.42 27.00 -36.74
N LYS A 3 -2.33 27.72 -36.41
CA LYS A 3 -1.28 28.09 -37.38
C LYS A 3 -0.64 26.89 -38.10
N ILE A 4 -0.62 25.71 -37.46
CA ILE A 4 -0.04 24.49 -38.02
C ILE A 4 -1.11 23.47 -38.46
N GLY A 5 -2.38 23.88 -38.49
CA GLY A 5 -3.50 23.06 -38.94
C GLY A 5 -3.74 21.80 -38.11
N SER A 6 -3.34 21.79 -36.83
CA SER A 6 -3.55 20.65 -35.95
C SER A 6 -4.81 20.85 -35.12
N PHE A 7 -5.70 19.85 -35.14
CA PHE A 7 -6.89 19.85 -34.28
C PHE A 7 -6.50 19.65 -32.82
N TYR A 8 -7.26 20.28 -31.93
CA TYR A 8 -7.08 20.22 -30.48
C TYR A 8 -8.43 20.42 -29.80
N TYR A 9 -8.52 20.00 -28.54
CA TYR A 9 -9.65 20.25 -27.66
C TYR A 9 -9.14 20.72 -26.30
N THR A 10 -9.97 21.43 -25.54
CA THR A 10 -9.61 21.93 -24.20
C THR A 10 -10.86 21.99 -23.33
N LYS A 11 -10.73 21.83 -22.00
CA LYS A 11 -11.81 21.97 -21.00
C LYS A 11 -12.93 20.93 -21.06
N GLU A 12 -12.69 19.82 -21.76
CA GLU A 12 -13.69 18.74 -21.91
C GLU A 12 -13.63 17.71 -20.78
N GLU A 13 -12.44 17.46 -20.21
CA GLU A 13 -12.23 16.56 -19.07
C GLU A 13 -11.58 17.30 -17.88
N TYR A 14 -11.94 16.92 -16.64
CA TYR A 14 -11.37 17.51 -15.42
C TYR A 14 -10.65 16.43 -14.59
N ASP A 15 -9.33 16.46 -14.58
CA ASP A 15 -8.46 15.58 -13.79
C ASP A 15 -7.49 16.36 -12.87
N ASN A 16 -7.56 17.69 -12.89
CA ASN A 16 -6.58 18.60 -12.29
C ASN A 16 -6.74 18.77 -10.76
N LYS A 17 -6.87 17.65 -10.04
CA LYS A 17 -6.91 17.60 -8.57
C LYS A 17 -5.78 16.75 -7.98
N ASN A 18 -5.32 15.73 -8.70
CA ASN A 18 -4.41 14.74 -8.16
C ASN A 18 -2.98 15.31 -7.96
N PRO A 19 -2.48 15.45 -6.71
CA PRO A 19 -1.15 16.03 -6.45
C PRO A 19 0.00 15.12 -6.91
N THR A 20 -0.28 13.90 -7.38
CA THR A 20 0.72 12.97 -7.94
C THR A 20 0.93 13.14 -9.44
N PHE A 21 0.12 13.95 -10.13
CA PHE A 21 0.33 14.27 -11.54
C PHE A 21 1.24 15.46 -11.72
N GLY A 22 2.19 15.33 -12.67
CA GLY A 22 3.10 16.43 -13.01
C GLY A 22 2.40 17.67 -13.56
N SER A 23 1.18 17.53 -14.08
CA SER A 23 0.35 18.64 -14.56
C SER A 23 -0.42 19.36 -13.46
N THR A 24 -0.65 18.74 -12.30
CA THR A 24 -1.41 19.35 -11.18
C THR A 24 -0.51 19.72 -10.01
N TYR A 25 0.55 18.95 -9.76
CA TYR A 25 1.50 19.22 -8.69
C TYR A 25 2.05 20.67 -8.69
N PRO A 26 2.36 21.29 -9.86
CA PRO A 26 2.78 22.70 -9.90
C PRO A 26 1.73 23.67 -9.34
N ASP A 27 0.44 23.40 -9.52
CA ASP A 27 -0.65 24.24 -9.00
C ASP A 27 -0.66 24.27 -7.47
N TYR A 28 -0.25 23.17 -6.83
CA TYR A 28 -0.06 23.09 -5.38
C TYR A 28 1.28 23.66 -4.90
N ASN A 29 2.07 24.26 -5.80
CA ASN A 29 3.37 24.88 -5.50
C ASN A 29 3.48 26.31 -6.08
N GLY A 30 2.34 26.98 -6.30
CA GLY A 30 2.31 28.37 -6.75
C GLY A 30 2.74 28.57 -8.21
N ALA A 31 2.60 27.54 -9.04
CA ALA A 31 2.81 27.60 -10.48
C ALA A 31 1.51 27.25 -11.22
N VAL A 32 1.54 27.34 -12.55
CA VAL A 32 0.44 26.88 -13.42
C VAL A 32 0.93 25.66 -14.17
N GLY A 33 0.38 24.50 -13.86
CA GLY A 33 0.60 23.27 -14.58
C GLY A 33 -0.38 23.13 -15.74
N ILE A 34 0.14 22.76 -16.92
CA ILE A 34 -0.68 22.52 -18.12
C ILE A 34 -0.21 21.22 -18.75
N LEU A 35 -1.13 20.27 -18.89
CA LEU A 35 -0.87 19.06 -19.65
C LEU A 35 -1.13 19.31 -21.13
N PHE A 36 -0.12 19.08 -21.96
CA PHE A 36 -0.28 18.96 -23.40
C PHE A 36 -0.21 17.50 -23.79
N GLU A 37 -1.36 16.88 -24.02
CA GLU A 37 -1.42 15.51 -24.53
C GLU A 37 -1.26 15.50 -26.05
N GLN A 38 -0.30 14.72 -26.53
CA GLN A 38 -0.08 14.49 -27.95
C GLN A 38 -0.51 13.06 -28.29
N ALA A 39 -1.37 12.91 -29.29
CA ALA A 39 -1.70 11.61 -29.86
C ALA A 39 -0.41 10.88 -30.24
N SER A 40 -0.24 9.64 -29.76
CA SER A 40 0.93 8.81 -30.05
C SER A 40 1.04 8.52 -31.55
N SER A 41 2.23 8.24 -32.09
CA SER A 41 2.38 7.64 -33.43
C SER A 41 2.71 6.14 -33.36
N ARG A 42 2.63 5.55 -32.15
CA ARG A 42 3.07 4.18 -31.84
C ARG A 42 4.52 3.88 -32.30
N GLY A 43 5.37 4.91 -32.35
CA GLY A 43 6.77 4.81 -32.76
C GLY A 43 7.05 5.61 -34.02
N ILE A 44 6.60 5.13 -35.18
CA ILE A 44 6.93 5.73 -36.49
C ILE A 44 5.69 6.31 -37.18
N GLN A 45 4.66 5.49 -37.37
CA GLN A 45 3.40 5.91 -37.98
C GLN A 45 2.28 4.99 -37.53
N GLN A 46 1.05 5.52 -37.48
CA GLN A 46 -0.15 4.72 -37.33
C GLN A 46 -1.30 5.32 -38.13
N ASP A 47 -2.19 4.45 -38.63
CA ASP A 47 -3.47 4.90 -39.15
C ASP A 47 -4.38 5.33 -38.00
N SER A 48 -5.10 6.43 -38.19
CA SER A 48 -6.12 6.92 -37.27
C SER A 48 -7.39 7.23 -38.05
N GLU A 49 -8.50 7.45 -37.35
CA GLU A 49 -9.75 7.91 -37.98
C GLU A 49 -9.57 9.25 -38.74
N ASN A 50 -8.57 10.04 -38.34
CA ASN A 50 -8.20 11.30 -38.99
C ASN A 50 -7.11 11.14 -40.07
N GLY A 51 -6.83 9.91 -40.50
CA GLY A 51 -5.78 9.58 -41.46
C GLY A 51 -4.43 9.23 -40.82
N LEU A 52 -3.37 9.27 -41.63
CA LEU A 52 -2.02 8.83 -41.22
C LEU A 52 -1.40 9.79 -40.20
N LEU A 53 -1.08 9.27 -39.01
CA LEU A 53 -0.37 10.00 -37.96
C LEU A 53 1.09 9.55 -37.89
N THR A 54 2.01 10.45 -38.25
CA THR A 54 3.45 10.17 -38.30
C THR A 54 4.19 10.70 -37.08
N PHE A 55 5.36 10.14 -36.78
CA PHE A 55 6.25 10.64 -35.73
C PHE A 55 6.70 12.08 -35.98
N ALA A 56 6.89 12.47 -37.24
CA ALA A 56 7.19 13.86 -37.59
C ALA A 56 6.04 14.81 -37.20
N HIS A 57 4.78 14.39 -37.36
CA HIS A 57 3.62 15.16 -36.90
C HIS A 57 3.62 15.31 -35.37
N THR A 58 3.82 14.21 -34.64
CA THR A 58 3.80 14.25 -33.16
C THR A 58 4.94 15.11 -32.60
N LEU A 59 6.15 15.01 -33.17
CA LEU A 59 7.29 15.87 -32.84
C LEU A 59 7.00 17.35 -33.12
N ARG A 60 6.45 17.67 -34.29
CA ARG A 60 6.12 19.05 -34.66
C ARG A 60 5.16 19.68 -33.65
N ASN A 61 4.09 18.98 -33.30
CA ASN A 61 3.09 19.50 -32.37
C ASN A 61 3.68 19.68 -30.97
N GLN A 62 4.45 18.71 -30.48
CA GLN A 62 5.11 18.81 -29.18
C GLN A 62 6.08 20.00 -29.13
N LEU A 63 6.87 20.20 -30.19
CA LEU A 63 7.80 21.34 -30.29
C LEU A 63 7.04 22.67 -30.29
N VAL A 64 5.99 22.79 -31.10
CA VAL A 64 5.19 24.02 -31.19
C VAL A 64 4.49 24.34 -29.86
N ALA A 65 3.91 23.33 -29.20
CA ALA A 65 3.31 23.51 -27.87
C ALA A 65 4.35 23.94 -26.83
N SER A 66 5.54 23.35 -26.86
CA SER A 66 6.63 23.68 -25.92
C SER A 66 7.11 25.13 -26.10
N LEU A 67 7.36 25.56 -27.35
CA LEU A 67 7.75 26.93 -27.64
C LEU A 67 6.65 27.93 -27.26
N ALA A 68 5.40 27.63 -27.62
CA ALA A 68 4.26 28.47 -27.24
C ALA A 68 4.09 28.59 -25.72
N THR A 69 4.41 27.53 -24.96
CA THR A 69 4.37 27.56 -23.49
C THR A 69 5.42 28.52 -22.93
N VAL A 70 6.65 28.51 -23.48
CA VAL A 70 7.72 29.44 -23.08
C VAL A 70 7.35 30.88 -23.44
N ASP A 71 6.86 31.10 -24.66
CA ASP A 71 6.42 32.42 -25.11
C ASP A 71 5.27 32.97 -24.24
N ALA A 72 4.29 32.12 -23.91
CA ALA A 72 3.18 32.48 -23.04
C ALA A 72 3.65 32.78 -21.61
N ALA A 73 4.57 31.97 -21.05
CA ALA A 73 5.13 32.21 -19.73
C ALA A 73 5.89 33.55 -19.67
N ASN A 74 6.68 33.86 -20.69
CA ASN A 74 7.38 35.14 -20.78
C ASN A 74 6.41 36.32 -20.97
N GLY A 75 5.40 36.17 -21.85
CA GLY A 75 4.37 37.17 -22.09
C GLY A 75 3.44 37.43 -20.89
N HIS A 76 3.33 36.47 -19.98
CA HIS A 76 2.53 36.57 -18.75
C HIS A 76 3.36 36.58 -17.46
N LYS A 77 4.65 36.91 -17.55
CA LYS A 77 5.58 36.87 -16.40
C LYS A 77 5.06 37.62 -15.17
N ASP A 78 4.46 38.80 -15.35
CA ASP A 78 3.99 39.62 -14.22
C ASP A 78 2.82 38.94 -13.50
N LYS A 79 1.90 38.31 -14.24
CA LYS A 79 0.80 37.52 -13.66
C LYS A 79 1.30 36.27 -12.94
N LEU A 80 2.35 35.63 -13.45
CA LEU A 80 2.96 34.47 -12.79
C LEU A 80 3.68 34.89 -11.49
N PHE A 81 4.30 36.08 -11.45
CA PHE A 81 4.85 36.63 -10.21
C PHE A 81 3.76 36.99 -9.20
N ASP A 82 2.66 37.60 -9.65
CA ASP A 82 1.50 37.89 -8.79
C ASP A 82 0.90 36.60 -8.22
N LEU A 83 0.74 35.57 -9.05
CA LEU A 83 0.29 34.24 -8.61
C LEU A 83 1.20 33.67 -7.52
N GLN A 84 2.53 33.67 -7.72
CA GLN A 84 3.45 33.19 -6.69
C GLN A 84 3.32 34.00 -5.40
N LYS A 85 3.27 35.33 -5.51
CA LYS A 85 3.16 36.21 -4.35
C LYS A 85 1.87 35.94 -3.58
N GLU A 86 0.74 35.84 -4.27
CA GLU A 86 -0.55 35.50 -3.68
C GLU A 86 -0.51 34.12 -3.02
N PHE A 87 -0.04 33.11 -3.75
CA PHE A 87 0.00 31.71 -3.30
C PHE A 87 0.80 31.55 -2.00
N PHE A 88 1.99 32.14 -1.94
CA PHE A 88 2.88 32.03 -0.77
C PHE A 88 2.53 33.04 0.35
N THR A 89 1.54 33.91 0.16
CA THR A 89 1.05 34.79 1.23
C THR A 89 0.19 33.99 2.21
N ALA A 90 0.84 33.50 3.27
CA ALA A 90 0.19 32.66 4.28
C ALA A 90 -0.85 33.41 5.12
N ASN A 91 -2.05 32.82 5.27
CA ASN A 91 -2.96 33.21 6.34
C ASN A 91 -2.54 32.57 7.67
N VAL A 92 -1.48 33.12 8.29
CA VAL A 92 -0.90 32.62 9.56
C VAL A 92 -1.86 32.61 10.74
N LYS A 93 -3.00 33.32 10.64
CA LYS A 93 -4.07 33.32 11.65
C LYS A 93 -5.06 32.17 11.48
N ASN A 94 -4.94 31.36 10.42
CA ASN A 94 -5.80 30.20 10.24
C ASN A 94 -5.56 29.20 11.38
N PRO A 95 -6.56 28.93 12.23
CA PRO A 95 -6.37 28.11 13.41
C PRO A 95 -6.32 26.61 13.10
N LYS A 96 -6.65 26.20 11.86
CA LYS A 96 -6.72 24.80 11.45
C LYS A 96 -5.34 24.20 11.26
N ALA A 97 -5.19 22.95 11.67
CA ALA A 97 -4.04 22.11 11.43
C ALA A 97 -4.46 20.65 11.33
N TYR A 98 -3.54 19.80 10.90
CA TYR A 98 -3.70 18.35 10.97
C TYR A 98 -2.74 17.80 12.03
N VAL A 99 -3.22 16.87 12.86
CA VAL A 99 -2.37 16.02 13.71
C VAL A 99 -2.25 14.66 13.05
N ILE A 100 -1.05 14.10 13.02
CA ILE A 100 -0.71 12.81 12.41
C ILE A 100 0.18 12.03 13.38
N GLY A 101 -0.06 10.74 13.59
CA GLY A 101 0.75 9.96 14.52
C GLY A 101 0.58 8.46 14.41
N ASP A 102 1.52 7.75 15.02
CA ASP A 102 1.48 6.30 15.20
C ASP A 102 2.26 5.92 16.46
N ARG A 103 1.63 5.12 17.32
CA ARG A 103 2.20 4.71 18.60
C ARG A 103 3.35 3.72 18.46
N TYR A 104 3.38 2.94 17.39
CA TYR A 104 4.24 1.75 17.24
C TYR A 104 5.08 1.76 15.97
N ASP A 105 4.61 2.36 14.88
CA ASP A 105 5.29 2.38 13.59
C ASP A 105 6.01 3.71 13.34
N ALA A 106 7.09 3.90 14.08
CA ALA A 106 7.93 5.10 13.94
C ALA A 106 8.58 5.17 12.56
N SER A 107 8.88 4.04 11.93
CA SER A 107 9.45 4.00 10.57
C SER A 107 8.49 4.59 9.54
N ARG A 108 7.23 4.18 9.55
CA ARG A 108 6.19 4.69 8.64
C ARG A 108 5.85 6.15 8.92
N LEU A 109 5.71 6.52 10.20
CA LEU A 109 5.50 7.91 10.59
C LEU A 109 6.63 8.81 10.09
N ASN A 110 7.89 8.41 10.32
CA ASN A 110 9.03 9.20 9.87
C ASN A 110 9.13 9.27 8.33
N LYS A 111 8.75 8.21 7.61
CA LYS A 111 8.66 8.26 6.15
C LYS A 111 7.68 9.35 5.70
N PHE A 112 6.49 9.40 6.30
CA PHE A 112 5.48 10.40 5.97
C PHE A 112 5.92 11.83 6.34
N ILE A 113 6.50 12.03 7.53
CA ILE A 113 6.99 13.37 7.90
C ILE A 113 8.16 13.80 7.00
N ASN A 114 9.04 12.89 6.58
CA ASN A 114 10.11 13.21 5.62
C ASN A 114 9.54 13.63 4.26
N LEU A 115 8.41 13.05 3.83
CA LEU A 115 7.70 13.51 2.64
C LEU A 115 7.26 14.96 2.82
N LEU A 116 6.59 15.31 3.92
CA LEU A 116 6.14 16.69 4.19
C LEU A 116 7.33 17.68 4.19
N LEU A 117 8.43 17.31 4.85
CA LEU A 117 9.64 18.15 4.91
C LEU A 117 10.32 18.30 3.54
N SER A 118 10.31 17.24 2.71
CA SER A 118 10.86 17.30 1.34
C SER A 118 10.08 18.28 0.46
N HIS A 119 8.79 18.48 0.77
CA HIS A 119 7.92 19.49 0.18
C HIS A 119 7.99 20.86 0.89
N ARG A 120 8.96 21.05 1.81
CA ARG A 120 9.16 22.28 2.58
C ARG A 120 7.92 22.72 3.38
N LEU A 121 7.13 21.75 3.83
CA LEU A 121 6.00 22.01 4.71
C LEU A 121 6.49 22.19 6.14
N GLU A 122 5.92 23.16 6.84
CA GLU A 122 6.14 23.35 8.26
C GLU A 122 5.41 22.27 9.05
N VAL A 123 6.18 21.51 9.81
CA VAL A 123 5.72 20.47 10.72
C VAL A 123 6.29 20.75 12.10
N TYR A 124 5.49 20.51 13.14
CA TYR A 124 5.85 20.73 14.53
C TYR A 124 5.67 19.43 15.32
N GLU A 125 6.51 19.19 16.32
CA GLU A 125 6.27 18.10 17.28
C GLU A 125 4.94 18.35 18.01
N ASN A 126 4.17 17.29 18.29
CA ASN A 126 3.07 17.39 19.23
C ASN A 126 3.62 17.44 20.67
N ASN A 127 3.21 18.45 21.46
CA ASN A 127 3.78 18.71 22.78
C ASN A 127 2.99 18.09 23.95
N GLN A 128 1.82 17.51 23.69
CA GLN A 128 0.93 16.91 24.67
C GLN A 128 0.18 15.72 24.08
N ASP A 129 -0.23 14.77 24.93
CA ASP A 129 -1.14 13.71 24.49
C ASP A 129 -2.52 14.31 24.19
N VAL A 130 -3.10 13.97 23.04
CA VAL A 130 -4.44 14.42 22.67
C VAL A 130 -5.24 13.26 22.09
N THR A 131 -6.50 13.12 22.51
CA THR A 131 -7.41 12.10 21.98
C THR A 131 -8.48 12.77 21.11
N LEU A 132 -8.58 12.35 19.85
CA LEU A 132 -9.56 12.83 18.88
C LEU A 132 -10.19 11.64 18.20
N ASN A 133 -11.51 11.63 18.05
CA ASN A 133 -12.25 10.57 17.37
C ASN A 133 -11.87 9.14 17.84
N GLY A 134 -11.52 8.99 19.12
CA GLY A 134 -11.10 7.72 19.72
C GLY A 134 -9.64 7.32 19.49
N VAL A 135 -8.87 8.11 18.73
CA VAL A 135 -7.42 7.92 18.51
C VAL A 135 -6.64 8.82 19.45
N THR A 136 -5.62 8.27 20.12
CA THR A 136 -4.71 9.05 20.97
C THR A 136 -3.40 9.32 20.23
N TYR A 137 -3.10 10.60 20.05
CA TYR A 137 -1.87 11.13 19.49
C TYR A 137 -0.89 11.44 20.62
N GLU A 138 0.03 10.51 20.88
CA GLU A 138 1.00 10.64 21.97
C GLU A 138 2.09 11.69 21.65
N LYS A 139 2.47 12.46 22.67
CA LYS A 139 3.64 13.33 22.64
C LYS A 139 4.88 12.54 22.23
N GLY A 140 5.66 13.10 21.30
CA GLY A 140 6.87 12.46 20.77
C GLY A 140 6.61 11.33 19.76
N LYS A 141 5.35 10.99 19.49
CA LYS A 141 4.95 10.02 18.44
C LYS A 141 3.86 10.55 17.52
N SER A 142 3.68 11.87 17.53
CA SER A 142 2.74 12.56 16.67
C SER A 142 3.27 13.96 16.36
N PHE A 143 2.79 14.49 15.25
CA PHE A 143 3.23 15.75 14.66
C PHE A 143 2.03 16.59 14.24
N ILE A 144 2.24 17.89 14.14
CA ILE A 144 1.23 18.87 13.76
C ILE A 144 1.68 19.55 12.47
N ALA A 145 0.82 19.55 11.45
CA ALA A 145 0.98 20.28 10.19
C ALA A 145 -0.05 21.42 10.11
N PRO A 146 0.33 22.68 10.40
CA PRO A 146 -0.59 23.82 10.34
C PRO A 146 -1.05 24.12 8.92
N VAL A 147 -2.30 24.53 8.75
CA VAL A 147 -2.79 25.02 7.44
C VAL A 147 -2.33 26.46 7.20
N GLY A 148 -2.16 27.26 8.26
CA GLY A 148 -1.70 28.66 8.20
C GLY A 148 -0.21 28.84 7.88
N GLN A 149 0.27 28.26 6.78
CA GLN A 149 1.66 28.33 6.30
C GLN A 149 1.71 28.66 4.78
N PRO A 150 2.85 29.06 4.20
CA PRO A 150 2.93 29.47 2.79
C PRO A 150 2.44 28.41 1.79
N ASN A 151 2.66 27.12 2.08
CA ASN A 151 2.23 26.00 1.22
C ASN A 151 0.88 25.40 1.65
N ALA A 152 -0.09 26.25 2.05
CA ALA A 152 -1.37 25.80 2.59
C ALA A 152 -2.14 24.86 1.65
N ALA A 153 -2.11 25.12 0.34
CA ALA A 153 -2.81 24.29 -0.65
C ALA A 153 -2.27 22.86 -0.68
N LEU A 154 -0.94 22.68 -0.55
CA LEU A 154 -0.33 21.36 -0.52
C LEU A 154 -0.68 20.61 0.77
N VAL A 155 -0.71 21.29 1.91
CA VAL A 155 -1.21 20.69 3.17
C VAL A 155 -2.64 20.20 3.00
N GLN A 156 -3.52 21.04 2.45
CA GLN A 156 -4.94 20.69 2.27
C GLN A 156 -5.13 19.49 1.35
N ILE A 157 -4.43 19.42 0.21
CA ILE A 157 -4.60 18.27 -0.70
C ILE A 157 -3.99 16.97 -0.16
N ILE A 158 -2.91 17.05 0.62
CA ILE A 158 -2.30 15.87 1.27
C ILE A 158 -3.30 15.20 2.22
N PHE A 159 -4.06 15.99 2.97
CA PHE A 159 -5.05 15.52 3.96
C PHE A 159 -6.49 15.59 3.45
N ASP A 160 -6.69 15.68 2.13
CA ASP A 160 -8.02 15.86 1.54
C ASP A 160 -8.94 14.68 1.84
N ASP A 161 -10.18 14.99 2.19
CA ASP A 161 -11.25 14.04 2.51
C ASP A 161 -12.53 14.32 1.70
N LYS A 162 -12.43 15.12 0.63
CA LYS A 162 -13.58 15.48 -0.22
C LYS A 162 -14.27 14.26 -0.86
N LYS A 163 -15.59 14.18 -0.67
CA LYS A 163 -16.48 13.11 -1.17
C LYS A 163 -17.57 13.61 -2.11
N ASP A 164 -17.96 14.87 -1.94
CA ASP A 164 -19.09 15.48 -2.65
C ASP A 164 -18.58 16.28 -3.85
N TYR A 165 -19.08 15.95 -5.03
CA TYR A 165 -18.75 16.60 -6.30
C TYR A 165 -20.04 17.02 -7.00
N ASP A 166 -20.12 18.31 -7.36
CA ASP A 166 -21.31 18.90 -7.96
C ASP A 166 -21.60 18.36 -9.37
N ASP A 167 -20.55 17.99 -10.12
CA ASP A 167 -20.67 17.40 -11.46
C ASP A 167 -19.75 16.18 -11.60
N ALA A 168 -20.26 15.02 -11.18
CA ALA A 168 -19.53 13.76 -11.23
C ALA A 168 -19.20 13.30 -12.67
N SER A 169 -19.91 13.79 -13.70
CA SER A 169 -19.68 13.40 -15.10
C SER A 169 -18.35 13.91 -15.65
N LYS A 170 -17.80 14.94 -15.00
CA LYS A 170 -16.53 15.59 -15.35
C LYS A 170 -15.33 14.99 -14.63
N LEU A 171 -15.54 14.10 -13.66
CA LEU A 171 -14.46 13.50 -12.90
C LEU A 171 -13.70 12.49 -13.77
N GLY A 172 -12.52 12.91 -14.21
CA GLY A 172 -11.57 12.04 -14.89
C GLY A 172 -10.82 11.11 -13.94
N TYR A 173 -9.60 10.76 -14.33
CA TYR A 173 -8.71 9.93 -13.53
C TYR A 173 -8.12 10.73 -12.35
N GLY A 174 -8.81 10.86 -11.22
CA GLY A 174 -8.33 11.85 -10.24
C GLY A 174 -9.10 12.10 -8.96
N ALA A 175 -10.25 11.46 -8.73
CA ALA A 175 -11.18 11.95 -7.72
C ALA A 175 -10.63 11.86 -6.27
N GLY A 176 -10.00 10.74 -5.91
CA GLY A 176 -9.49 10.46 -4.58
C GLY A 176 -8.00 10.10 -4.54
N PHE A 177 -7.19 11.01 -4.00
CA PHE A 177 -5.72 10.90 -3.93
C PHE A 177 -5.12 11.49 -2.64
N SER A 178 -5.88 11.46 -1.54
CA SER A 178 -5.36 11.82 -0.23
C SER A 178 -4.08 11.05 0.10
N VAL A 179 -2.96 11.76 0.18
CA VAL A 179 -1.64 11.18 0.49
C VAL A 179 -1.59 10.70 1.94
N ALA A 180 -2.34 11.35 2.83
CA ALA A 180 -2.46 10.92 4.21
C ALA A 180 -3.09 9.51 4.32
N TYR A 181 -4.16 9.23 3.58
CA TYR A 181 -4.76 7.88 3.56
C TYR A 181 -3.81 6.83 2.97
N SER A 182 -2.98 7.17 1.97
CA SER A 182 -2.02 6.20 1.41
C SER A 182 -0.99 5.70 2.43
N SER A 183 -0.71 6.50 3.47
CA SER A 183 0.21 6.12 4.55
C SER A 183 -0.36 5.10 5.53
N GLY A 184 -1.69 5.03 5.67
CA GLY A 184 -2.35 4.23 6.70
C GLY A 184 -2.08 4.69 8.14
N LEU A 185 -1.48 5.87 8.33
CA LEU A 185 -1.32 6.52 9.63
C LEU A 185 -2.65 7.14 10.09
N SER A 186 -2.84 7.25 11.40
CA SER A 186 -3.98 8.01 11.93
C SER A 186 -3.71 9.50 11.82
N PHE A 187 -4.73 10.25 11.38
CA PHE A 187 -4.71 11.71 11.37
C PHE A 187 -6.08 12.30 11.62
N ASP A 188 -6.11 13.52 12.14
CA ASP A 188 -7.33 14.29 12.40
C ASP A 188 -7.09 15.78 12.18
N GLN A 189 -8.15 16.51 11.84
CA GLN A 189 -8.12 17.97 11.82
C GLN A 189 -8.33 18.53 13.24
N VAL A 190 -7.53 19.53 13.59
CA VAL A 190 -7.55 20.20 14.90
C VAL A 190 -7.59 21.71 14.74
N THR A 191 -8.11 22.40 15.74
CA THR A 191 -8.15 23.86 15.81
C THR A 191 -7.30 24.35 16.97
N ASN A 192 -6.40 25.30 16.72
CA ASN A 192 -5.45 25.86 17.68
C ASN A 192 -4.67 24.81 18.49
N PRO A 193 -4.03 23.81 17.85
CA PRO A 193 -3.30 22.81 18.60
C PRO A 193 -2.06 23.41 19.28
N ALA A 194 -1.72 22.87 20.44
CA ALA A 194 -0.48 23.20 21.12
C ALA A 194 0.70 22.62 20.33
N LYS A 195 1.54 23.50 19.76
CA LYS A 195 2.72 23.11 18.97
C LYS A 195 3.95 22.98 19.86
N GLY A 196 4.74 21.94 19.60
CA GLY A 196 6.10 21.79 20.11
C GLY A 196 7.12 22.47 19.21
N ALA A 197 8.36 21.96 19.24
CA ALA A 197 9.44 22.46 18.39
C ALA A 197 9.12 22.25 16.90
N LYS A 198 9.52 23.20 16.05
CA LYS A 198 9.49 23.05 14.60
C LYS A 198 10.47 21.94 14.20
N VAL A 199 10.04 21.05 13.31
CA VAL A 199 10.85 19.93 12.81
C VAL A 199 11.64 20.41 11.60
N GLU A 200 12.94 20.66 11.79
CA GLU A 200 13.85 21.02 10.69
C GLU A 200 14.43 19.79 9.99
N ALA A 201 14.68 18.72 10.76
CA ALA A 201 15.12 17.42 10.27
C ALA A 201 14.60 16.33 11.19
N LEU A 202 14.19 15.20 10.62
CA LEU A 202 13.74 14.08 11.40
C LEU A 202 14.89 13.41 12.15
N ARG A 203 14.64 13.13 13.43
CA ARG A 203 15.53 12.31 14.24
C ARG A 203 15.48 10.88 13.71
N LYS A 204 16.65 10.27 13.49
CA LYS A 204 16.73 8.85 13.15
C LYS A 204 16.20 8.04 14.35
N ASN A 205 15.39 7.02 14.07
CA ASN A 205 14.98 6.06 15.09
C ASN A 205 16.24 5.50 15.78
N THR A 206 16.33 5.71 17.08
CA THR A 206 17.46 5.23 17.88
C THR A 206 17.17 3.81 18.29
N VAL A 207 18.07 2.89 17.94
CA VAL A 207 18.02 1.51 18.40
C VAL A 207 18.53 1.46 19.82
N VAL A 208 17.76 0.84 20.71
CA VAL A 208 18.20 0.61 22.09
C VAL A 208 19.26 -0.49 22.09
N PRO A 209 20.48 -0.23 22.60
CA PRO A 209 21.48 -1.28 22.75
C PRO A 209 20.95 -2.41 23.62
N PHE A 210 21.19 -3.65 23.20
CA PHE A 210 20.76 -4.83 23.93
C PHE A 210 21.92 -5.79 24.20
N GLN A 211 21.80 -6.55 25.29
CA GLN A 211 22.80 -7.52 25.71
C GLN A 211 22.56 -8.88 25.04
N GLN A 212 23.61 -9.69 24.98
CA GLN A 212 23.49 -11.07 24.55
C GLN A 212 22.56 -11.84 25.51
N SER A 213 21.67 -12.66 24.94
CA SER A 213 20.83 -13.62 25.66
C SER A 213 21.28 -15.04 25.35
N ASP A 214 21.17 -15.92 26.35
CA ASP A 214 21.38 -17.36 26.21
C ASP A 214 20.10 -18.12 25.82
N TYR A 215 18.94 -17.47 25.88
CA TYR A 215 17.64 -18.11 25.64
C TYR A 215 17.01 -17.69 24.30
N ALA A 216 16.58 -16.43 24.19
CA ALA A 216 15.94 -15.92 22.97
C ALA A 216 15.94 -14.39 22.88
N TYR A 217 15.57 -13.90 21.70
CA TYR A 217 15.31 -12.49 21.42
C TYR A 217 13.90 -12.32 20.86
N LEU A 218 13.27 -11.19 21.19
CA LEU A 218 11.94 -10.80 20.73
C LEU A 218 12.00 -9.52 19.91
N VAL A 219 11.13 -9.42 18.90
CA VAL A 219 10.95 -8.20 18.11
C VAL A 219 9.47 -7.91 17.97
N ASP A 220 9.09 -6.66 18.25
CA ASP A 220 7.75 -6.17 17.98
C ASP A 220 7.54 -6.01 16.47
N PHE A 221 6.46 -6.59 15.96
CA PHE A 221 6.19 -6.63 14.53
C PHE A 221 5.33 -5.45 14.04
N ARG A 222 4.95 -4.54 14.94
CA ARG A 222 4.10 -3.38 14.61
C ARG A 222 4.80 -2.29 13.80
N ASP A 223 6.11 -2.15 13.90
CA ASP A 223 6.87 -1.25 13.05
C ASP A 223 7.03 -1.85 11.64
N SER A 224 6.76 -1.07 10.58
CA SER A 224 6.80 -1.51 9.17
C SER A 224 8.15 -2.11 8.77
N LYS A 225 9.27 -1.60 9.30
CA LYS A 225 10.60 -2.12 9.02
C LYS A 225 10.87 -3.51 9.62
N SER A 226 10.02 -3.99 10.54
CA SER A 226 10.13 -5.35 11.08
C SER A 226 9.94 -6.44 10.02
N GLN A 227 9.22 -6.16 8.93
CA GLN A 227 9.06 -7.09 7.80
C GLN A 227 10.39 -7.27 7.04
N GLN A 228 11.11 -6.17 6.80
CA GLN A 228 12.44 -6.22 6.19
C GLN A 228 13.47 -6.84 7.14
N PHE A 229 13.39 -6.53 8.44
CA PHE A 229 14.20 -7.20 9.47
C PHE A 229 14.04 -8.73 9.40
N LEU A 230 12.79 -9.22 9.37
CA LEU A 230 12.48 -10.65 9.26
C LEU A 230 13.06 -11.27 7.99
N LEU A 231 12.86 -10.65 6.82
CA LEU A 231 13.40 -11.15 5.55
C LEU A 231 14.92 -11.31 5.61
N ARG A 232 15.64 -10.34 6.18
CA ARG A 232 17.11 -10.44 6.33
C ARG A 232 17.55 -11.60 7.22
N LEU A 233 16.81 -11.90 8.28
CA LEU A 233 17.11 -13.07 9.12
C LEU A 233 16.87 -14.37 8.35
N LEU A 234 15.78 -14.44 7.60
CA LEU A 234 15.44 -15.61 6.78
C LEU A 234 16.45 -15.82 5.63
N GLU A 235 17.00 -14.76 5.03
CA GLU A 235 18.08 -14.87 4.04
C GLU A 235 19.35 -15.50 4.60
N LYS A 236 19.60 -15.31 5.90
CA LYS A 236 20.71 -15.93 6.64
C LYS A 236 20.36 -17.30 7.23
N ASP A 237 19.23 -17.88 6.80
CA ASP A 237 18.72 -19.18 7.23
C ASP A 237 18.55 -19.30 8.76
N LEU A 238 18.36 -18.17 9.45
CA LEU A 238 18.06 -18.16 10.88
C LEU A 238 16.67 -18.70 11.15
N ILE A 239 16.53 -19.41 12.26
CA ILE A 239 15.23 -19.83 12.77
C ILE A 239 14.55 -18.62 13.39
N VAL A 240 13.43 -18.21 12.80
CA VAL A 240 12.53 -17.21 13.37
C VAL A 240 11.13 -17.81 13.48
N LYS A 241 10.47 -17.56 14.61
CA LYS A 241 9.06 -17.90 14.82
C LYS A 241 8.24 -16.62 14.92
N THR A 242 6.97 -16.68 14.55
CA THR A 242 6.00 -15.58 14.73
C THR A 242 4.91 -16.01 15.70
N ALA A 243 4.48 -15.10 16.56
CA ALA A 243 3.43 -15.29 17.55
C ALA A 243 2.06 -15.13 16.91
N SER A 244 1.18 -16.11 17.12
CA SER A 244 -0.22 -16.02 16.69
C SER A 244 -1.19 -15.61 17.79
N ARG A 245 -0.67 -15.24 18.97
CA ARG A 245 -1.43 -14.74 20.12
C ARG A 245 -0.60 -13.69 20.86
N PRO A 246 -1.23 -12.67 21.46
CA PRO A 246 -0.52 -11.68 22.26
C PRO A 246 0.04 -12.28 23.55
N PHE A 247 1.10 -11.67 24.06
CA PHE A 247 1.76 -12.09 25.30
C PHE A 247 2.53 -10.92 25.93
N THR A 248 2.92 -11.07 27.20
CA THR A 248 3.70 -10.09 27.94
C THR A 248 4.82 -10.81 28.68
N VAL A 249 6.04 -10.33 28.53
CA VAL A 249 7.23 -10.89 29.19
C VAL A 249 7.86 -9.87 30.13
N LYS A 250 8.56 -10.37 31.14
CA LYS A 250 9.44 -9.54 31.97
C LYS A 250 10.77 -9.34 31.25
N THR A 251 11.22 -8.09 31.16
CA THR A 251 12.50 -7.70 30.57
C THR A 251 13.36 -6.97 31.62
N ALA A 252 14.61 -6.66 31.27
CA ALA A 252 15.50 -5.89 32.14
C ALA A 252 14.98 -4.47 32.47
N VAL A 253 14.10 -3.91 31.64
CA VAL A 253 13.55 -2.55 31.78
C VAL A 253 12.07 -2.53 32.20
N GLY A 254 11.51 -3.68 32.60
CA GLY A 254 10.12 -3.83 33.00
C GLY A 254 9.34 -4.81 32.13
N GLU A 255 8.01 -4.80 32.23
CA GLU A 255 7.15 -5.64 31.40
C GLU A 255 7.04 -5.11 29.98
N ALA A 256 7.13 -6.00 28.99
CA ALA A 256 6.98 -5.67 27.58
C ALA A 256 5.85 -6.51 26.96
N ALA A 257 4.86 -5.82 26.39
CA ALA A 257 3.70 -6.43 25.75
C ALA A 257 3.88 -6.52 24.23
N PHE A 258 3.63 -7.72 23.70
CA PHE A 258 3.74 -8.07 22.29
C PHE A 258 2.38 -8.53 21.75
N THR A 259 2.13 -8.25 20.47
CA THR A 259 0.87 -8.58 19.78
C THR A 259 1.09 -9.63 18.69
N TYR A 260 0.02 -9.96 17.96
CA TYR A 260 0.03 -10.81 16.78
C TYR A 260 1.14 -10.42 15.80
N GLY A 261 1.91 -11.42 15.35
CA GLY A 261 3.03 -11.23 14.44
C GLY A 261 4.39 -11.09 15.12
N ALA A 262 4.46 -10.83 16.43
CA ALA A 262 5.73 -10.65 17.14
C ALA A 262 6.71 -11.80 16.87
N LEU A 263 7.97 -11.45 16.69
CA LEU A 263 9.00 -12.40 16.28
C LEU A 263 9.73 -12.95 17.49
N LEU A 264 10.00 -14.24 17.47
CA LEU A 264 10.82 -14.96 18.44
C LEU A 264 12.00 -15.59 17.70
N ILE A 265 13.20 -15.19 18.10
CA ILE A 265 14.47 -15.70 17.60
C ILE A 265 15.11 -16.52 18.71
N PRO A 266 14.97 -17.86 18.72
CA PRO A 266 15.60 -18.71 19.73
C PRO A 266 17.12 -18.72 19.54
N VAL A 267 17.86 -18.82 20.65
CA VAL A 267 19.32 -19.02 20.63
C VAL A 267 19.64 -20.48 20.34
N SER A 268 18.93 -21.40 20.99
CA SER A 268 19.09 -22.84 20.77
C SER A 268 18.67 -23.25 19.35
N ASN A 269 19.33 -24.28 18.80
CA ASN A 269 19.05 -24.91 17.51
C ASN A 269 19.31 -24.03 16.27
N GLN A 270 19.95 -22.87 16.43
CA GLN A 270 20.47 -22.11 15.30
C GLN A 270 21.65 -22.84 14.65
N LYS A 271 21.86 -22.60 13.35
CA LYS A 271 23.04 -23.09 12.61
C LYS A 271 24.32 -22.30 12.92
N VAL A 272 24.19 -21.18 13.61
CA VAL A 272 25.28 -20.26 13.99
C VAL A 272 25.47 -20.28 15.50
N SER A 273 26.66 -19.88 15.97
CA SER A 273 26.92 -19.76 17.40
C SER A 273 26.06 -18.66 18.05
N SER A 274 25.87 -18.72 19.38
CA SER A 274 25.13 -17.68 20.12
C SER A 274 25.76 -16.28 19.96
N ASN A 275 27.10 -16.22 19.88
CA ASN A 275 27.83 -14.96 19.66
C ASN A 275 27.61 -14.42 18.24
N ASP A 276 27.66 -15.28 17.22
CA ASP A 276 27.42 -14.86 15.83
C ASP A 276 25.97 -14.44 15.63
N LEU A 277 25.02 -15.14 16.26
CA LEU A 277 23.60 -14.75 16.27
C LEU A 277 23.45 -13.35 16.86
N PHE A 278 24.03 -13.09 18.03
CA PHE A 278 23.97 -11.80 18.69
C PHE A 278 24.55 -10.68 17.80
N ASN A 279 25.75 -10.89 17.23
CA ASN A 279 26.39 -9.92 16.34
C ASN A 279 25.58 -9.66 15.07
N LEU A 280 24.97 -10.70 14.49
CA LEU A 280 24.10 -10.57 13.32
C LEU A 280 22.83 -9.80 13.67
N LEU A 281 22.18 -10.12 14.79
CA LEU A 281 20.98 -9.41 15.25
C LEU A 281 21.29 -7.94 15.52
N LYS A 282 22.42 -7.62 16.15
CA LYS A 282 22.86 -6.23 16.38
C LYS A 282 23.02 -5.48 15.06
N LYS A 283 23.73 -6.07 14.09
CA LYS A 283 23.93 -5.48 12.76
C LYS A 283 22.61 -5.25 12.00
N VAL A 284 21.70 -6.23 12.03
CA VAL A 284 20.40 -6.11 11.34
C VAL A 284 19.48 -5.11 12.05
N SER A 285 19.48 -5.11 13.39
CA SER A 285 18.77 -4.16 14.24
C SER A 285 19.19 -2.72 13.97
N GLU A 286 20.50 -2.44 13.93
CA GLU A 286 21.05 -1.12 13.60
C GLU A 286 20.73 -0.70 12.16
N LYS A 287 20.84 -1.62 11.20
CA LYS A 287 20.56 -1.35 9.78
C LYS A 287 19.10 -0.99 9.54
N GLU A 288 18.17 -1.78 10.09
CA GLU A 288 16.73 -1.60 9.89
C GLU A 288 16.07 -0.70 10.93
N ARG A 289 16.83 -0.26 11.94
CA ARG A 289 16.38 0.56 13.07
C ARG A 289 15.22 -0.07 13.86
N ILE A 290 15.33 -1.37 14.09
CA ILE A 290 14.33 -2.17 14.82
C ILE A 290 14.90 -2.61 16.16
N ASN A 291 14.16 -2.33 17.25
CA ASN A 291 14.55 -2.74 18.59
C ASN A 291 14.43 -4.25 18.78
N VAL A 292 15.43 -4.83 19.41
CA VAL A 292 15.49 -6.26 19.78
C VAL A 292 15.50 -6.37 21.29
N VAL A 293 14.62 -7.22 21.83
CA VAL A 293 14.44 -7.40 23.27
C VAL A 293 14.99 -8.77 23.69
N PRO A 294 16.12 -8.84 24.42
CA PRO A 294 16.64 -10.10 24.94
C PRO A 294 15.77 -10.58 26.10
N VAL A 295 15.51 -11.89 26.15
CA VAL A 295 14.77 -12.55 27.24
C VAL A 295 15.55 -13.72 27.76
N ALA A 296 15.54 -13.93 29.09
CA ALA A 296 16.28 -15.00 29.76
C ALA A 296 15.44 -16.28 29.99
N THR A 297 14.13 -16.22 29.79
CA THR A 297 13.20 -17.32 30.04
C THR A 297 12.05 -17.31 29.04
N GLY A 298 11.40 -18.47 28.88
CA GLY A 298 10.20 -18.63 28.06
C GLY A 298 8.89 -18.26 28.74
N TYR A 299 8.94 -17.94 30.03
CA TYR A 299 7.77 -17.63 30.85
C TYR A 299 7.19 -16.26 30.53
N SER A 300 5.89 -16.22 30.21
CA SER A 300 5.11 -15.00 30.03
C SER A 300 4.38 -14.62 31.32
N VAL A 301 4.41 -13.33 31.66
CA VAL A 301 3.61 -12.76 32.76
C VAL A 301 2.11 -12.83 32.43
N LYS A 302 1.77 -12.68 31.14
CA LYS A 302 0.40 -12.77 30.63
C LYS A 302 0.41 -13.34 29.21
N GLY A 303 -0.62 -14.10 28.86
CA GLY A 303 -0.78 -14.68 27.52
C GLY A 303 0.00 -15.97 27.34
N VAL A 304 0.45 -16.24 26.12
CA VAL A 304 1.13 -17.50 25.78
C VAL A 304 2.62 -17.49 26.11
N ASP A 305 3.14 -18.62 26.59
CA ASP A 305 4.59 -18.82 26.78
C ASP A 305 5.34 -18.98 25.45
N LEU A 306 6.62 -18.62 25.43
CA LEU A 306 7.48 -18.62 24.23
C LEU A 306 7.74 -20.02 23.65
N GLY A 307 7.54 -21.06 24.45
CA GLY A 307 7.63 -22.46 24.04
C GLY A 307 6.33 -23.03 23.45
N SER A 308 5.21 -22.29 23.50
CA SER A 308 3.90 -22.80 23.12
C SER A 308 3.73 -22.99 21.60
N SER A 309 2.68 -23.74 21.23
CA SER A 309 2.26 -23.94 19.83
C SER A 309 1.76 -22.66 19.14
N ALA A 310 1.58 -21.56 19.89
CA ALA A 310 1.25 -20.24 19.33
C ALA A 310 2.44 -19.61 18.58
N PHE A 311 3.67 -20.12 18.76
CA PHE A 311 4.84 -19.67 18.00
C PHE A 311 5.11 -20.60 16.82
N LYS A 312 4.82 -20.12 15.61
CA LYS A 312 5.00 -20.90 14.37
C LYS A 312 6.26 -20.45 13.63
N ARG A 313 7.07 -21.40 13.15
CA ARG A 313 8.27 -21.09 12.35
C ARG A 313 7.88 -20.37 11.04
N VAL A 314 8.57 -19.27 10.74
CA VAL A 314 8.46 -18.58 9.46
C VAL A 314 9.40 -19.24 8.46
N LYS A 315 8.89 -19.53 7.26
CA LYS A 315 9.69 -20.13 6.18
C LYS A 315 10.27 -19.02 5.31
N LYS A 316 11.47 -19.24 4.77
CA LYS A 316 12.07 -18.35 3.77
C LYS A 316 11.24 -18.39 2.48
N PRO A 317 10.69 -17.25 2.01
CA PRO A 317 9.84 -17.23 0.82
C PRO A 317 10.65 -17.33 -0.48
N SER A 318 10.34 -18.29 -1.34
CA SER A 318 10.77 -18.32 -2.75
C SER A 318 9.63 -17.79 -3.62
N VAL A 319 9.84 -16.62 -4.24
CA VAL A 319 8.76 -15.83 -4.85
C VAL A 319 8.91 -15.77 -6.37
N LEU A 320 7.84 -16.14 -7.08
CA LEU A 320 7.68 -15.99 -8.51
C LEU A 320 6.64 -14.90 -8.83
N LEU A 321 7.01 -13.91 -9.64
CA LEU A 321 6.13 -12.87 -10.15
C LEU A 321 5.78 -13.15 -11.62
N VAL A 322 4.49 -13.26 -11.93
CA VAL A 322 4.04 -13.40 -13.31
C VAL A 322 3.98 -12.04 -14.00
N THR A 323 4.53 -11.96 -15.21
CA THR A 323 4.67 -10.75 -16.04
C THR A 323 4.27 -11.05 -17.50
N GLY A 324 4.57 -10.14 -18.42
CA GLY A 324 4.43 -10.35 -19.88
C GLY A 324 3.09 -9.91 -20.45
N GLY A 325 2.87 -10.16 -21.74
CA GLY A 325 1.70 -9.67 -22.47
C GLY A 325 0.39 -10.11 -21.82
N GLY A 326 -0.54 -9.20 -21.59
CA GLY A 326 -1.82 -9.45 -20.91
C GLY A 326 -1.78 -9.30 -19.38
N VAL A 327 -0.61 -9.06 -18.78
CA VAL A 327 -0.44 -8.66 -17.36
C VAL A 327 -0.17 -7.16 -17.29
N SER A 328 -0.73 -6.48 -16.29
CA SER A 328 -0.53 -5.06 -16.04
C SER A 328 0.94 -4.79 -15.71
N SER A 329 1.61 -4.04 -16.58
CA SER A 329 3.03 -3.68 -16.41
C SER A 329 3.25 -2.77 -15.21
N ASN A 330 2.28 -1.90 -14.89
CA ASN A 330 2.33 -1.03 -13.72
C ASN A 330 2.32 -1.87 -12.45
N GLU A 331 1.29 -2.71 -12.29
CA GLU A 331 1.11 -3.55 -11.11
C GLU A 331 2.27 -4.56 -10.92
N ALA A 332 2.75 -5.18 -12.01
CA ALA A 332 3.94 -6.02 -11.96
C ALA A 332 5.21 -5.22 -11.60
N GLY A 333 5.34 -4.00 -12.13
CA GLY A 333 6.42 -3.08 -11.82
C GLY A 333 6.43 -2.63 -10.36
N GLU A 334 5.27 -2.45 -9.75
CA GLU A 334 5.11 -2.09 -8.34
C GLU A 334 5.56 -3.22 -7.41
N VAL A 335 5.18 -4.47 -7.71
CA VAL A 335 5.69 -5.65 -6.99
C VAL A 335 7.21 -5.72 -7.15
N TRP A 336 7.72 -5.58 -8.37
CA TRP A 336 9.16 -5.64 -8.61
C TRP A 336 9.91 -4.53 -7.84
N HIS A 337 9.41 -3.30 -7.88
CA HIS A 337 9.97 -2.16 -7.14
C HIS A 337 9.95 -2.41 -5.62
N LEU A 338 8.86 -2.94 -5.06
CA LEU A 338 8.78 -3.29 -3.65
C LEU A 338 9.91 -4.24 -3.24
N PHE A 339 10.07 -5.34 -3.98
CA PHE A 339 11.07 -6.36 -3.65
C PHE A 339 12.50 -5.86 -3.85
N ASP A 340 12.77 -5.13 -4.93
CA ASP A 340 14.11 -4.66 -5.28
C ASP A 340 14.54 -3.45 -4.43
N GLN A 341 13.74 -2.38 -4.43
CA GLN A 341 14.11 -1.08 -3.85
C GLN A 341 13.77 -0.95 -2.37
N LYS A 342 12.63 -1.49 -1.92
CA LYS A 342 12.20 -1.34 -0.52
C LYS A 342 12.69 -2.49 0.36
N LEU A 343 12.42 -3.74 -0.05
CA LEU A 343 12.73 -4.93 0.76
C LEU A 343 14.18 -5.41 0.56
N SER A 344 14.78 -5.13 -0.60
CA SER A 344 16.06 -5.69 -1.03
C SER A 344 16.07 -7.21 -0.93
N TYR A 345 15.03 -7.84 -1.48
CA TYR A 345 14.80 -9.28 -1.43
C TYR A 345 14.61 -9.81 -2.86
N PRO A 346 15.36 -10.83 -3.28
CA PRO A 346 15.33 -11.29 -4.66
C PRO A 346 14.04 -12.05 -5.00
N ILE A 347 13.53 -11.83 -6.21
CA ILE A 347 12.39 -12.56 -6.78
C ILE A 347 12.70 -13.02 -8.20
N VAL A 348 12.03 -14.08 -8.64
CA VAL A 348 12.06 -14.52 -10.04
C VAL A 348 10.84 -13.96 -10.77
N ARG A 349 11.02 -13.58 -12.03
CA ARG A 349 9.94 -13.13 -12.90
C ARG A 349 9.78 -14.09 -14.07
N VAL A 350 8.55 -14.33 -14.49
CA VAL A 350 8.25 -15.18 -15.65
C VAL A 350 7.11 -14.59 -16.45
N GLU A 351 7.23 -14.58 -17.77
CA GLU A 351 6.11 -14.22 -18.62
C GLU A 351 5.00 -15.27 -18.54
N GLN A 352 3.73 -14.85 -18.56
CA GLN A 352 2.59 -15.77 -18.46
C GLN A 352 2.64 -16.90 -19.52
N SER A 353 3.13 -16.59 -20.72
CA SER A 353 3.30 -17.54 -21.84
C SER A 353 4.33 -18.65 -21.58
N SER A 354 5.20 -18.45 -20.57
CA SER A 354 6.27 -19.38 -20.20
C SER A 354 5.99 -20.09 -18.87
N LEU A 355 4.91 -19.74 -18.17
CA LEU A 355 4.60 -20.29 -16.84
C LEU A 355 4.44 -21.82 -16.86
N GLY A 356 3.78 -22.36 -17.90
CA GLY A 356 3.60 -23.81 -18.07
C GLY A 356 4.87 -24.60 -18.39
N ARG A 357 5.98 -23.91 -18.70
CA ARG A 357 7.26 -24.54 -19.10
C ARG A 357 8.26 -24.66 -17.96
N ILE A 358 7.95 -24.10 -16.78
CA ILE A 358 8.84 -24.09 -15.61
C ILE A 358 8.29 -24.95 -14.48
N SER A 359 9.17 -25.38 -13.58
CA SER A 359 8.77 -26.07 -12.35
C SER A 359 8.22 -25.07 -11.34
N LEU A 360 6.92 -25.11 -11.06
CA LEU A 360 6.32 -24.28 -10.00
C LEU A 360 6.77 -24.71 -8.59
N LYS A 361 7.27 -25.95 -8.43
CA LYS A 361 7.67 -26.53 -7.14
C LYS A 361 8.85 -25.82 -6.48
N ASP A 362 9.63 -25.06 -7.25
CA ASP A 362 10.78 -24.30 -6.75
C ASP A 362 10.36 -23.01 -6.02
N PHE A 363 9.06 -22.67 -6.08
CA PHE A 363 8.48 -21.46 -5.51
C PHE A 363 7.45 -21.79 -4.45
N SER A 364 7.51 -21.08 -3.32
CA SER A 364 6.51 -21.15 -2.27
C SER A 364 5.39 -20.13 -2.45
N GLN A 365 5.68 -19.02 -3.14
CA GLN A 365 4.71 -17.99 -3.48
C GLN A 365 4.72 -17.74 -4.99
N ILE A 366 3.52 -17.61 -5.57
CA ILE A 366 3.34 -17.11 -6.93
C ILE A 366 2.42 -15.90 -6.86
N ILE A 367 2.84 -14.80 -7.49
CA ILE A 367 2.14 -13.51 -7.48
C ILE A 367 1.57 -13.25 -8.86
N PHE A 368 0.27 -12.97 -8.91
CA PHE A 368 -0.53 -12.65 -10.09
C PHE A 368 -1.04 -11.20 -9.99
N PRO A 369 -0.34 -10.23 -10.61
CA PRO A 369 -0.85 -8.87 -10.79
C PRO A 369 -2.06 -8.84 -11.71
N GLY A 370 -2.85 -7.76 -11.71
CA GLY A 370 -3.99 -7.58 -12.60
C GLY A 370 -3.67 -7.91 -14.06
N GLY A 371 -4.52 -8.70 -14.72
CA GLY A 371 -4.30 -9.17 -16.08
C GLY A 371 -5.42 -10.09 -16.56
N SER A 372 -5.44 -10.36 -17.87
CA SER A 372 -6.41 -11.25 -18.51
C SER A 372 -5.98 -12.72 -18.51
N TYR A 373 -4.67 -12.98 -18.36
CA TYR A 373 -4.07 -14.32 -18.32
C TYR A 373 -4.50 -15.25 -19.46
N THR A 374 -4.73 -14.71 -20.65
CA THR A 374 -5.24 -15.44 -21.81
C THR A 374 -4.28 -16.49 -22.38
N ALA A 375 -3.00 -16.45 -22.00
CA ALA A 375 -2.02 -17.44 -22.42
C ALA A 375 -1.99 -18.70 -21.53
N LEU A 376 -2.72 -18.72 -20.40
CA LEU A 376 -2.78 -19.86 -19.50
C LEU A 376 -3.92 -20.81 -19.90
N GLU A 377 -3.57 -21.89 -20.58
CA GLU A 377 -4.51 -22.91 -21.03
C GLU A 377 -4.97 -23.80 -19.86
N THR A 378 -5.98 -24.65 -20.10
CA THR A 378 -6.52 -25.57 -19.08
C THR A 378 -5.42 -26.40 -18.39
N ARG A 379 -4.41 -26.86 -19.15
CA ARG A 379 -3.28 -27.62 -18.58
C ARG A 379 -2.48 -26.79 -17.57
N ASP A 380 -2.21 -25.53 -17.87
CA ASP A 380 -1.47 -24.63 -16.98
C ASP A 380 -2.28 -24.31 -15.72
N GLN A 381 -3.60 -24.14 -15.88
CA GLN A 381 -4.53 -23.94 -14.79
C GLN A 381 -4.58 -25.15 -13.84
N GLU A 382 -4.62 -26.38 -14.36
CA GLU A 382 -4.55 -27.60 -13.53
C GLU A 382 -3.20 -27.73 -12.84
N ALA A 383 -2.08 -27.46 -13.53
CA ALA A 383 -0.75 -27.45 -12.90
C ALA A 383 -0.66 -26.42 -11.76
N LEU A 384 -1.28 -25.26 -11.92
CA LEU A 384 -1.39 -24.25 -10.86
C LEU A 384 -2.22 -24.75 -9.68
N LYS A 385 -3.38 -25.37 -9.94
CA LYS A 385 -4.23 -25.98 -8.89
C LYS A 385 -3.47 -27.06 -8.11
N ASP A 386 -2.74 -27.93 -8.80
CA ASP A 386 -1.93 -28.97 -8.18
C ASP A 386 -0.82 -28.39 -7.32
N TRP A 387 -0.13 -27.35 -7.80
CA TRP A 387 0.88 -26.64 -7.02
C TRP A 387 0.29 -25.99 -5.75
N ILE A 388 -0.88 -25.36 -5.86
CA ILE A 388 -1.61 -24.82 -4.70
C ILE A 388 -1.90 -25.98 -3.74
N ASN A 389 -2.59 -27.02 -4.19
CA ASN A 389 -2.97 -28.17 -3.37
C ASN A 389 -1.78 -28.83 -2.66
N GLY A 390 -0.60 -28.79 -3.27
CA GLY A 390 0.64 -29.35 -2.72
C GLY A 390 1.37 -28.49 -1.69
N GLY A 391 0.99 -27.23 -1.47
CA GLY A 391 1.78 -26.37 -0.58
C GLY A 391 1.72 -24.88 -0.88
N GLY A 392 1.45 -24.53 -2.13
CA GLY A 392 1.65 -23.19 -2.67
C GLY A 392 0.81 -22.10 -2.01
N THR A 393 1.35 -20.88 -2.00
CA THR A 393 0.59 -19.66 -1.69
C THR A 393 0.44 -18.82 -2.95
N LEU A 394 -0.76 -18.83 -3.55
CA LEU A 394 -1.09 -17.94 -4.66
C LEU A 394 -1.55 -16.59 -4.11
N ILE A 395 -0.97 -15.49 -4.61
CA ILE A 395 -1.37 -14.13 -4.27
C ILE A 395 -1.84 -13.46 -5.56
N ALA A 396 -3.11 -13.09 -5.64
CA ALA A 396 -3.69 -12.40 -6.79
C ALA A 396 -4.35 -11.11 -6.35
N PHE A 397 -4.33 -10.09 -7.23
CA PHE A 397 -4.94 -8.81 -6.93
C PHE A 397 -5.59 -8.16 -8.15
N ASN A 398 -6.49 -7.22 -7.90
CA ASN A 398 -7.29 -6.53 -8.92
C ASN A 398 -7.98 -7.53 -9.89
N SER A 399 -7.82 -7.38 -11.21
CA SER A 399 -8.46 -8.24 -12.22
C SER A 399 -7.95 -9.69 -12.21
N ALA A 400 -6.76 -9.96 -11.67
CA ALA A 400 -6.28 -11.33 -11.52
C ALA A 400 -7.10 -12.12 -10.50
N SER A 401 -7.54 -11.46 -9.42
CA SER A 401 -8.44 -12.09 -8.46
C SER A 401 -9.75 -12.51 -9.11
N GLN A 402 -10.27 -11.72 -10.05
CA GLN A 402 -11.47 -12.06 -10.83
C GLN A 402 -11.22 -13.21 -11.81
N TRP A 403 -10.04 -13.24 -12.44
CA TRP A 403 -9.63 -14.35 -13.30
C TRP A 403 -9.59 -15.67 -12.52
N ILE A 404 -9.05 -15.65 -11.29
CA ILE A 404 -9.00 -16.82 -10.39
C ILE A 404 -10.39 -17.33 -10.00
N LEU A 405 -11.32 -16.43 -9.69
CA LEU A 405 -12.73 -16.78 -9.40
C LEU A 405 -13.43 -17.36 -10.64
N THR A 406 -13.31 -16.69 -11.79
CA THR A 406 -14.00 -17.07 -13.03
C THR A 406 -13.52 -18.43 -13.55
N ASN A 407 -12.22 -18.70 -13.53
CA ASN A 407 -11.64 -19.96 -13.99
C ASN A 407 -11.67 -21.08 -12.94
N LYS A 408 -12.31 -20.85 -11.78
CA LYS A 408 -12.47 -21.85 -10.71
C LYS A 408 -11.14 -22.48 -10.29
N ILE A 409 -10.09 -21.67 -10.17
CA ILE A 409 -8.78 -22.13 -9.67
C ILE A 409 -8.87 -22.52 -8.18
N LEU A 410 -9.88 -22.03 -7.46
CA LEU A 410 -10.09 -22.33 -6.04
C LEU A 410 -11.03 -23.52 -5.88
N ASN A 411 -10.62 -24.50 -5.09
CA ASN A 411 -11.49 -25.58 -4.64
C ASN A 411 -12.12 -25.22 -3.29
N GLY A 412 -13.42 -25.47 -3.09
CA GLY A 412 -14.02 -25.45 -1.74
C GLY A 412 -14.73 -24.17 -1.30
N VAL A 413 -14.83 -23.14 -2.14
CA VAL A 413 -15.92 -22.15 -1.97
C VAL A 413 -17.18 -22.83 -2.46
N ARG A 414 -18.02 -23.34 -1.55
CA ARG A 414 -19.44 -23.53 -1.88
C ARG A 414 -19.89 -22.17 -2.38
N ASN A 415 -20.21 -22.07 -3.67
CA ASN A 415 -21.04 -20.99 -4.16
C ASN A 415 -22.23 -20.96 -3.21
N THR A 416 -22.26 -19.99 -2.31
CA THR A 416 -23.51 -19.64 -1.64
C THR A 416 -24.45 -19.34 -2.79
N GLU A 417 -25.42 -20.24 -2.96
CA GLU A 417 -26.56 -20.17 -3.86
C GLU A 417 -26.71 -18.83 -4.55
N ASP A 418 -26.57 -18.81 -5.87
CA ASP A 418 -27.25 -17.86 -6.78
C ASP A 418 -27.24 -16.36 -6.44
N LYS A 419 -26.33 -15.88 -5.61
CA LYS A 419 -25.86 -14.51 -5.71
C LYS A 419 -24.76 -14.55 -6.76
N LYS A 420 -25.17 -14.51 -8.04
CA LYS A 420 -24.30 -14.03 -9.12
C LYS A 420 -23.50 -12.88 -8.50
N ALA A 421 -22.16 -12.94 -8.55
CA ALA A 421 -21.39 -11.71 -8.48
C ALA A 421 -22.14 -10.77 -9.43
N PRO A 422 -22.71 -9.65 -8.94
CA PRO A 422 -23.63 -8.87 -9.73
C PRO A 422 -22.93 -8.63 -11.04
N ASP A 423 -23.62 -8.99 -12.10
CA ASP A 423 -23.08 -9.15 -13.43
C ASP A 423 -22.62 -7.77 -13.90
N ALA A 424 -21.45 -7.33 -13.40
CA ALA A 424 -20.80 -6.08 -13.77
C ALA A 424 -20.34 -6.16 -15.24
N ALA A 425 -20.40 -7.37 -15.81
CA ALA A 425 -20.24 -7.65 -17.22
C ALA A 425 -21.51 -7.39 -18.05
N SER A 426 -22.72 -7.36 -17.48
CA SER A 426 -23.97 -7.19 -18.24
C SER A 426 -24.71 -5.87 -17.91
N GLY A 427 -24.32 -4.82 -18.63
CA GLY A 427 -25.30 -3.86 -19.14
C GLY A 427 -25.27 -2.42 -18.61
N PHE A 428 -24.77 -2.13 -17.40
CA PHE A 428 -24.86 -0.76 -16.85
C PHE A 428 -23.60 -0.21 -16.14
N LEU A 429 -22.51 -0.99 -16.02
CA LEU A 429 -21.22 -0.49 -15.53
C LEU A 429 -20.11 -0.68 -16.58
N ARG A 430 -20.41 -0.37 -17.85
CA ARG A 430 -19.36 -0.07 -18.83
C ARG A 430 -18.86 1.34 -18.52
N GLY A 431 -17.78 1.43 -17.74
CA GLY A 431 -17.14 2.69 -17.40
C GLY A 431 -16.09 2.51 -16.30
N ARG A 432 -15.03 3.33 -16.35
CA ARG A 432 -14.00 3.39 -15.31
C ARG A 432 -14.59 4.09 -14.08
N GLN A 433 -14.43 3.53 -12.88
CA GLN A 433 -14.73 4.29 -11.66
C GLN A 433 -13.61 5.32 -11.44
N PRO A 434 -13.91 6.60 -11.17
CA PRO A 434 -12.89 7.55 -10.76
C PRO A 434 -12.13 7.00 -9.56
N THR A 435 -10.80 7.05 -9.62
CA THR A 435 -9.96 6.56 -8.52
C THR A 435 -10.44 7.15 -7.21
N SER A 436 -10.75 6.31 -6.24
CA SER A 436 -11.35 6.72 -4.97
C SER A 436 -10.83 5.84 -3.84
N ILE A 437 -10.84 6.39 -2.63
CA ILE A 437 -10.33 5.75 -1.43
C ILE A 437 -11.51 5.31 -0.58
N PHE A 438 -11.47 4.05 -0.17
CA PHE A 438 -12.51 3.39 0.59
C PHE A 438 -11.96 2.86 1.92
N GLU A 439 -12.79 2.84 2.95
CA GLU A 439 -12.52 2.18 4.22
C GLU A 439 -12.91 0.71 4.10
N SER A 440 -11.96 -0.15 4.44
CA SER A 440 -12.20 -1.54 4.79
C SER A 440 -11.91 -1.78 6.27
N ARG A 441 -12.46 -2.85 6.84
CA ARG A 441 -12.17 -3.33 8.18
C ARG A 441 -11.54 -4.71 8.12
N ILE A 442 -10.31 -4.81 8.60
CA ILE A 442 -9.50 -6.04 8.60
C ILE A 442 -9.51 -6.71 9.97
N ASN A 443 -9.60 -8.04 9.98
CA ASN A 443 -9.43 -8.83 11.20
C ASN A 443 -7.95 -8.84 11.62
N LEU A 444 -7.63 -8.15 12.73
CA LEU A 444 -6.27 -8.01 13.26
C LEU A 444 -5.62 -9.32 13.70
N GLU A 445 -6.41 -10.36 13.96
CA GLU A 445 -5.90 -11.67 14.36
C GLU A 445 -5.43 -12.52 13.16
N SER A 446 -5.82 -12.13 11.94
CA SER A 446 -5.37 -12.80 10.72
C SER A 446 -3.86 -12.59 10.51
N PRO A 447 -3.11 -13.60 10.06
CA PRO A 447 -1.72 -13.44 9.62
C PRO A 447 -1.50 -12.35 8.59
N ILE A 448 -2.50 -12.05 7.75
CA ILE A 448 -2.44 -10.94 6.79
C ILE A 448 -2.36 -9.58 7.50
N ALA A 449 -2.94 -9.46 8.70
CA ALA A 449 -3.00 -8.25 9.49
C ALA A 449 -1.89 -8.15 10.55
N PHE A 450 -0.97 -9.12 10.64
CA PHE A 450 0.09 -9.12 11.66
C PHE A 450 0.88 -7.80 11.68
N GLY A 451 0.97 -7.22 12.88
CA GLY A 451 1.58 -5.90 13.14
C GLY A 451 0.67 -4.68 12.88
N LEU A 452 -0.53 -4.85 12.32
CA LEU A 452 -1.52 -3.77 12.30
C LEU A 452 -2.11 -3.58 13.72
N THR A 453 -2.45 -2.33 14.04
CA THR A 453 -3.07 -1.97 15.32
C THR A 453 -4.42 -1.30 15.18
N ASN A 454 -4.88 -1.11 13.95
CA ASN A 454 -6.18 -0.52 13.63
C ASN A 454 -6.87 -1.42 12.60
N GLU A 455 -8.14 -1.73 12.84
CA GLU A 455 -8.97 -2.48 11.92
C GLU A 455 -9.33 -1.67 10.68
N ALA A 456 -9.49 -0.34 10.82
CA ALA A 456 -9.81 0.53 9.70
C ALA A 456 -8.60 0.68 8.77
N LEU A 457 -8.78 0.25 7.51
CA LEU A 457 -7.73 0.19 6.51
C LEU A 457 -8.19 0.92 5.23
N PRO A 458 -7.55 2.05 4.86
CA PRO A 458 -7.86 2.75 3.62
C PRO A 458 -7.31 1.97 2.43
N VAL A 459 -8.17 1.70 1.46
CA VAL A 459 -7.86 0.99 0.22
C VAL A 459 -8.25 1.85 -0.98
N ILE A 460 -7.39 1.88 -1.99
CA ILE A 460 -7.62 2.66 -3.21
C ILE A 460 -8.20 1.78 -4.30
N ARG A 461 -9.20 2.28 -5.04
CA ARG A 461 -9.86 1.54 -6.10
C ARG A 461 -10.05 2.38 -7.34
N GLU A 462 -9.81 1.75 -8.48
CA GLU A 462 -10.17 2.26 -9.82
C GLU A 462 -11.02 1.27 -10.63
N SER A 463 -11.45 0.16 -10.00
CA SER A 463 -12.25 -0.89 -10.62
C SER A 463 -13.56 -1.14 -9.87
N LEU A 464 -14.59 -1.53 -10.62
CA LEU A 464 -15.90 -1.93 -10.11
C LEU A 464 -16.01 -3.45 -9.89
N SER A 465 -14.88 -4.15 -9.86
CA SER A 465 -14.83 -5.58 -9.58
C SER A 465 -14.83 -5.84 -8.08
N PHE A 466 -15.72 -6.70 -7.58
CA PHE A 466 -15.84 -6.99 -6.15
C PHE A 466 -15.46 -8.44 -5.86
N LEU A 467 -14.85 -8.67 -4.70
CA LEU A 467 -14.75 -10.03 -4.16
C LEU A 467 -15.99 -10.31 -3.32
N PRO A 468 -16.66 -11.46 -3.54
CA PRO A 468 -17.80 -11.84 -2.71
C PRO A 468 -17.33 -12.10 -1.28
N GLY A 469 -17.92 -11.41 -0.31
CA GLY A 469 -17.60 -11.64 1.09
C GLY A 469 -18.38 -12.80 1.71
N ASP A 470 -17.78 -13.42 2.71
CA ASP A 470 -18.33 -14.50 3.54
C ASP A 470 -17.63 -14.52 4.90
N SER A 471 -18.27 -15.10 5.93
CA SER A 471 -17.81 -14.99 7.33
C SER A 471 -16.51 -15.73 7.62
N ILE A 472 -16.06 -16.62 6.74
CA ILE A 472 -14.96 -17.54 6.98
C ILE A 472 -13.69 -17.06 6.28
N ASN A 473 -13.81 -16.68 5.02
CA ASN A 473 -12.70 -16.43 4.11
C ASN A 473 -12.42 -14.93 3.96
N SER A 474 -13.33 -14.04 4.37
CA SER A 474 -13.12 -12.58 4.24
C SER A 474 -12.30 -12.05 5.40
N VAL A 475 -11.02 -11.77 5.14
CA VAL A 475 -10.09 -11.21 6.12
C VAL A 475 -10.27 -9.70 6.26
N SER A 476 -10.65 -9.01 5.17
CA SER A 476 -11.03 -7.59 5.17
C SER A 476 -12.32 -7.38 4.39
N ARG A 477 -13.19 -6.52 4.91
CA ARG A 477 -14.48 -6.16 4.30
C ARG A 477 -14.70 -4.66 4.26
N TYR A 478 -15.39 -4.15 3.24
CA TYR A 478 -15.74 -2.73 3.21
C TYR A 478 -16.67 -2.36 4.36
N SER A 479 -16.49 -1.16 4.91
CA SER A 479 -17.40 -0.65 5.94
C SER A 479 -18.75 -0.25 5.33
N ALA A 480 -19.76 -0.03 6.19
CA ALA A 480 -21.11 0.30 5.73
C ALA A 480 -21.19 1.65 4.97
N LYS A 481 -20.27 2.57 5.25
CA LYS A 481 -20.12 3.86 4.57
C LYS A 481 -18.67 4.00 4.12
N PRO A 482 -18.26 3.29 3.06
CA PRO A 482 -16.86 3.05 2.81
C PRO A 482 -16.14 4.26 2.22
N LEU A 483 -16.80 5.22 1.58
CA LEU A 483 -16.09 6.31 0.90
C LEU A 483 -15.33 7.22 1.88
N LEU A 484 -14.01 7.29 1.75
CA LEU A 484 -13.10 8.13 2.54
C LEU A 484 -12.66 9.39 1.78
N ASN A 485 -12.43 9.27 0.47
CA ASN A 485 -12.03 10.38 -0.41
C ASN A 485 -12.29 10.00 -1.87
N GLY A 486 -12.66 10.97 -2.71
CA GLY A 486 -13.06 10.70 -4.09
C GLY A 486 -14.55 10.45 -4.24
N TYR A 487 -14.97 9.69 -5.24
CA TYR A 487 -16.37 9.59 -5.64
C TYR A 487 -16.87 8.14 -5.68
N LEU A 488 -18.08 7.94 -5.14
CA LEU A 488 -18.81 6.70 -5.22
C LEU A 488 -20.15 6.97 -5.92
N GLN A 489 -20.34 6.35 -7.08
CA GLN A 489 -21.63 6.41 -7.77
C GLN A 489 -22.73 5.85 -6.85
N PRO A 490 -23.89 6.52 -6.71
CA PRO A 490 -24.96 6.08 -5.82
C PRO A 490 -25.37 4.62 -6.03
N ASP A 491 -25.51 4.19 -7.29
CA ASP A 491 -25.87 2.81 -7.64
C ASP A 491 -24.78 1.78 -7.34
N ALA A 492 -23.51 2.22 -7.25
CA ALA A 492 -22.40 1.35 -6.93
C ALA A 492 -22.31 1.01 -5.43
N ALA A 493 -22.88 1.86 -4.57
CA ALA A 493 -22.82 1.69 -3.11
C ALA A 493 -23.41 0.34 -2.63
N LYS A 494 -24.42 -0.18 -3.33
CA LYS A 494 -25.04 -1.48 -3.01
C LYS A 494 -24.09 -2.67 -3.16
N TYR A 495 -23.05 -2.55 -3.99
CA TYR A 495 -22.07 -3.62 -4.23
C TYR A 495 -20.96 -3.69 -3.18
N PHE A 496 -20.75 -2.60 -2.43
CA PHE A 496 -19.83 -2.61 -1.29
C PHE A 496 -20.42 -3.36 -0.10
N LYS A 497 -21.74 -3.46 -0.01
CA LYS A 497 -22.42 -4.21 1.04
C LYS A 497 -21.98 -5.67 0.99
N ASP A 498 -21.38 -6.13 2.09
CA ASP A 498 -20.85 -7.48 2.27
C ASP A 498 -19.67 -7.86 1.35
N ALA A 499 -19.14 -6.95 0.54
CA ALA A 499 -17.98 -7.24 -0.30
C ALA A 499 -16.69 -7.31 0.53
N ALA A 500 -15.82 -8.24 0.13
CA ALA A 500 -14.48 -8.36 0.70
C ALA A 500 -13.50 -7.45 -0.05
N SER A 501 -12.60 -6.83 0.70
CA SER A 501 -11.38 -6.20 0.16
C SER A 501 -10.26 -7.25 0.07
N ILE A 502 -10.15 -8.12 1.09
CA ILE A 502 -9.18 -9.23 1.12
C ILE A 502 -9.89 -10.53 1.45
N LYS A 503 -9.70 -11.54 0.59
CA LYS A 503 -10.25 -12.89 0.77
C LYS A 503 -9.13 -13.93 0.78
N THR A 504 -9.16 -14.86 1.71
CA THR A 504 -8.21 -15.97 1.83
C THR A 504 -8.95 -17.30 1.75
N VAL A 505 -8.56 -18.17 0.81
CA VAL A 505 -9.18 -19.48 0.61
C VAL A 505 -8.11 -20.56 0.74
N ASN A 506 -8.39 -21.60 1.51
CA ASN A 506 -7.51 -22.78 1.58
C ASN A 506 -7.94 -23.80 0.53
N SER A 507 -6.98 -24.38 -0.19
CA SER A 507 -7.21 -25.45 -1.18
C SER A 507 -6.17 -26.54 -0.99
N GLY A 508 -6.59 -27.73 -0.56
CA GLY A 508 -5.67 -28.80 -0.17
C GLY A 508 -4.73 -28.34 0.95
N SER A 509 -3.44 -28.59 0.77
CA SER A 509 -2.37 -28.00 1.59
C SER A 509 -1.89 -26.70 0.96
N GLY A 510 -2.79 -25.86 0.46
CA GLY A 510 -2.53 -24.63 -0.29
C GLY A 510 -3.28 -23.44 0.29
N THR A 511 -2.88 -22.23 -0.09
CA THR A 511 -3.65 -21.02 0.22
C THR A 511 -3.67 -20.07 -0.97
N ILE A 512 -4.82 -19.45 -1.20
CA ILE A 512 -5.04 -18.42 -2.21
C ILE A 512 -5.43 -17.14 -1.46
N VAL A 513 -4.70 -16.05 -1.69
CA VAL A 513 -4.96 -14.73 -1.14
C VAL A 513 -5.37 -13.81 -2.29
N LEU A 514 -6.58 -13.28 -2.21
CA LEU A 514 -7.17 -12.39 -3.22
C LEU A 514 -7.33 -11.00 -2.63
N PHE A 515 -6.81 -10.00 -3.32
CA PHE A 515 -7.11 -8.59 -3.06
C PHE A 515 -8.07 -8.08 -4.13
N ALA A 516 -9.09 -7.33 -3.74
CA ALA A 516 -10.03 -6.71 -4.67
C ALA A 516 -9.40 -5.53 -5.41
N GLU A 517 -8.52 -4.81 -4.73
CA GLU A 517 -7.72 -3.70 -5.24
C GLU A 517 -6.26 -4.11 -5.48
N ASP A 518 -5.50 -3.19 -6.05
CA ASP A 518 -4.04 -3.24 -6.05
C ASP A 518 -3.50 -2.81 -4.67
N PRO A 519 -2.90 -3.73 -3.88
CA PRO A 519 -2.41 -3.42 -2.55
C PRO A 519 -1.11 -2.60 -2.55
N LEU A 520 -0.49 -2.37 -3.72
CA LEU A 520 0.76 -1.63 -3.85
C LEU A 520 0.60 -0.32 -4.64
N PHE A 521 -0.63 0.02 -5.03
CA PHE A 521 -0.98 1.07 -5.97
C PHE A 521 0.06 2.19 -6.13
N ARG A 522 0.64 2.26 -7.33
CA ARG A 522 1.70 3.19 -7.76
C ARG A 522 2.98 3.15 -6.92
N GLY A 523 3.19 2.10 -6.13
CA GLY A 523 4.31 1.95 -5.21
C GLY A 523 4.26 2.87 -3.99
N ILE A 524 3.14 3.56 -3.73
CA ILE A 524 3.01 4.56 -2.64
C ILE A 524 1.97 4.19 -1.57
N TRP A 525 1.25 3.09 -1.74
CA TRP A 525 0.15 2.70 -0.84
C TRP A 525 0.63 1.90 0.38
N ASP A 526 1.36 2.56 1.29
CA ASP A 526 1.91 1.96 2.50
C ASP A 526 0.82 1.37 3.44
N ALA A 527 -0.42 1.87 3.35
CA ALA A 527 -1.54 1.37 4.13
C ALA A 527 -1.76 -0.14 3.92
N THR A 528 -1.72 -0.62 2.68
CA THR A 528 -1.92 -2.04 2.33
C THR A 528 -0.63 -2.77 1.97
N GLU A 529 0.49 -2.08 1.80
CA GLU A 529 1.79 -2.73 1.51
C GLU A 529 2.13 -3.83 2.54
N ARG A 530 1.87 -3.56 3.83
CA ARG A 530 2.08 -4.54 4.91
C ARG A 530 1.27 -5.81 4.70
N THR A 531 0.00 -5.70 4.29
CA THR A 531 -0.89 -6.87 4.13
C THR A 531 -0.43 -7.74 2.95
N PHE A 532 0.07 -7.12 1.88
CA PHE A 532 0.71 -7.82 0.77
C PHE A 532 1.97 -8.56 1.19
N ILE A 533 2.90 -7.90 1.89
CA ILE A 533 4.12 -8.54 2.39
C ILE A 533 3.79 -9.67 3.38
N ASN A 534 2.78 -9.49 4.23
CA ASN A 534 2.30 -10.52 5.13
C ASN A 534 1.73 -11.74 4.38
N ALA A 535 1.07 -11.55 3.24
CA ALA A 535 0.65 -12.66 2.39
C ALA A 535 1.84 -13.48 1.89
N VAL A 536 2.96 -12.82 1.55
CA VAL A 536 4.21 -13.48 1.14
C VAL A 536 4.85 -14.24 2.30
N LEU A 537 4.95 -13.61 3.48
CA LEU A 537 5.62 -14.17 4.65
C LEU A 537 4.82 -15.26 5.36
N PHE A 538 3.50 -15.11 5.42
CA PHE A 538 2.62 -15.88 6.31
C PHE A 538 1.47 -16.56 5.59
N GLY A 539 1.45 -16.61 4.26
CA GLY A 539 0.39 -17.28 3.50
C GLY A 539 0.15 -18.73 3.93
N ASP A 540 1.22 -19.47 4.26
CA ASP A 540 1.13 -20.85 4.76
C ASP A 540 0.60 -20.97 6.20
N LYS A 541 0.48 -19.86 6.93
CA LYS A 541 -0.04 -19.76 8.30
C LYS A 541 -1.53 -19.44 8.38
N LEU A 542 -2.16 -19.15 7.24
CA LEU A 542 -3.62 -18.99 7.11
C LEU A 542 -4.37 -20.33 7.20
N ARG A 543 -3.64 -21.44 7.20
CA ARG A 543 -4.18 -22.79 7.34
C ARG A 543 -4.43 -23.13 8.80
N GLY A 544 -5.58 -23.78 9.02
CA GLY A 544 -6.04 -24.18 10.34
C GLY A 544 -6.53 -22.97 11.10
N GLY A 545 -7.52 -22.28 10.50
CA GLY A 545 -8.14 -21.05 10.98
C GLY A 545 -7.99 -20.97 12.47
N PHE A 546 -7.29 -19.93 12.93
CA PHE A 546 -7.18 -19.66 14.35
C PHE A 546 -8.59 -19.79 14.90
N ARG A 547 -8.86 -20.91 15.57
CA ARG A 547 -10.13 -21.11 16.25
C ARG A 547 -10.02 -20.10 17.37
N TYR A 548 -10.63 -18.94 17.09
CA TYR A 548 -10.77 -17.79 17.96
C TYR A 548 -11.35 -18.26 19.29
#